data_AF-Q5BRC3-F1
#
_entry.id   AF-Q5BRC3-F1
#
_cell.length_a   1.000
_cell.length_b   1.000
_cell.length_c   1.000
_cell.angle_alpha   90.00
_cell.angle_beta   90.00
_cell.angle_gamma   90.00
#
_symmetry.space_group_name_H-M   'P 1'
#
loop_
_entity.id
_entity.type
_entity.pdbx_description
1 polymer ?
#
loop_
_entity_poly.entity_id
_entity_poly.type
_entity_poly.pdbx_seq_one_letter_code
_entity_poly.pdbx_strand_id
1 'polypeptide(L)'
;IKQRRDSLKRRVDEHGQKLKEQLHLQEFCQDVDDAEEWLAEKAMVITEQPTPLARNIAALYGRFKAFEGELDANKEKIAKVIEEGEELIAAHPILQVQVEPKICALRKQWEDLNTSTADKSAKWQMLTEKHYSMNC
;
A
#
# COMPACT_ATOMS: atom_id res chain seq x y z
N ILE A 1 18.31 50.72 3.55
CA ILE A 1 17.33 50.10 4.47
C ILE A 1 16.34 49.17 3.75
N LYS A 2 15.67 49.58 2.66
CA LYS A 2 14.75 48.72 1.87
C LYS A 2 15.37 47.38 1.41
N GLN A 3 16.51 47.42 0.72
CA GLN A 3 17.20 46.19 0.24
C GLN A 3 17.48 45.16 1.34
N ARG A 4 17.94 45.58 2.52
CA ARG A 4 18.23 44.68 3.65
C ARG A 4 16.96 44.02 4.16
N ARG A 5 15.88 44.78 4.33
CA ARG A 5 14.57 44.27 4.73
C ARG A 5 14.02 43.28 3.70
N ASP A 6 14.13 43.59 2.41
CA ASP A 6 13.59 42.76 1.34
C ASP A 6 14.43 41.48 1.15
N SER A 7 15.75 41.52 1.43
CA SER A 7 16.60 40.32 1.50
C SER A 7 16.30 39.42 2.71
N LEU A 8 15.96 40.00 3.86
CA LEU A 8 15.57 39.23 5.05
C LEU A 8 14.22 38.54 4.85
N LYS A 9 13.25 39.24 4.25
CA LYS A 9 11.95 38.64 3.90
C LYS A 9 12.11 37.41 3.00
N ARG A 10 12.85 37.54 1.89
CA ARG A 10 13.14 36.41 0.99
C ARG A 10 13.74 35.21 1.71
N ARG A 11 14.72 35.42 2.58
CA ARG A 11 15.36 34.33 3.35
C ARG A 11 14.39 33.65 4.32
N VAL A 12 13.49 34.41 4.94
CA VAL A 12 12.47 33.85 5.83
C VAL A 12 11.44 33.04 5.03
N ASP A 13 11.02 33.55 3.88
CA ASP A 13 10.08 32.87 2.99
C ASP A 13 10.69 31.57 2.44
N GLU A 14 11.93 31.61 1.97
CA GLU A 14 12.69 30.42 1.51
C GLU A 14 12.86 29.38 2.63
N HIS A 15 13.15 29.82 3.86
CA HIS A 15 13.27 28.90 4.99
C HIS A 15 11.92 28.26 5.36
N GLY A 16 10.84 29.05 5.32
CA GLY A 16 9.49 28.56 5.57
C GLY A 16 9.02 27.56 4.50
N GLN A 17 9.37 27.76 3.23
CA GLN A 17 9.10 26.80 2.17
C GLN A 17 9.83 25.48 2.41
N LYS A 18 11.14 25.51 2.66
CA LYS A 18 11.93 24.30 2.95
C LYS A 18 11.41 23.50 4.14
N LEU A 19 10.94 24.17 5.20
CA LEU A 19 10.36 23.48 6.35
C LEU A 19 9.05 22.76 6.00
N LYS A 20 8.20 23.38 5.17
CA LYS A 20 6.97 22.73 4.69
C LYS A 20 7.27 21.53 3.81
N GLU A 21 8.25 21.64 2.92
CA GLU A 21 8.72 20.54 2.07
C GLU A 21 9.23 19.37 2.90
N GLN A 22 10.04 19.65 3.94
CA GLN A 22 10.54 18.62 4.85
C GLN A 22 9.44 17.94 5.66
N LEU A 23 8.46 18.72 6.15
CA LEU A 23 7.31 18.17 6.86
C LEU A 23 6.52 17.23 5.95
N HIS A 24 6.22 17.66 4.73
CA HIS A 24 5.46 16.86 3.78
C HIS A 24 6.19 15.56 3.40
N LEU A 25 7.51 15.61 3.20
CA LEU A 25 8.33 14.41 2.98
C LEU A 25 8.27 13.45 4.17
N GLN A 26 8.27 13.98 5.40
CA GLN A 26 8.19 13.15 6.60
C GLN A 26 6.82 12.45 6.71
N GLU A 27 5.73 13.20 6.48
CA GLU A 27 4.37 12.67 6.44
C GLU A 27 4.26 11.54 5.42
N PHE A 28 4.70 11.78 4.18
CA PHE A 28 4.75 10.76 3.13
C PHE A 28 5.56 9.53 3.55
N CYS A 29 6.72 9.71 4.17
CA CYS A 29 7.54 8.58 4.61
C CYS A 29 6.81 7.74 5.67
N GLN A 30 6.07 8.36 6.60
CA GLN A 30 5.25 7.66 7.56
C GLN A 30 4.12 6.89 6.87
N ASP A 31 3.45 7.50 5.90
CA ASP A 31 2.36 6.86 5.16
C ASP A 31 2.83 5.64 4.35
N VAL A 32 4.04 5.71 3.78
CA VAL A 32 4.70 4.57 3.15
C VAL A 32 4.99 3.47 4.16
N ASP A 33 5.61 3.80 5.30
CA ASP A 33 6.00 2.81 6.29
C ASP A 33 4.77 2.08 6.87
N ASP A 34 3.68 2.82 7.16
CA ASP A 34 2.40 2.26 7.60
C ASP A 34 1.78 1.33 6.53
N ALA A 35 1.91 1.70 5.24
CA ALA A 35 1.41 0.91 4.13
C ALA A 35 2.24 -0.38 3.93
N GLU A 36 3.56 -0.28 4.03
CA GLU A 36 4.47 -1.43 3.95
C GLU A 36 4.24 -2.43 5.09
N GLU A 37 4.07 -1.94 6.33
CA GLU A 37 3.74 -2.79 7.49
C GLU A 37 2.42 -3.54 7.25
N TRP A 38 1.38 -2.82 6.83
CA TRP A 38 0.09 -3.44 6.53
C TRP A 38 0.18 -4.48 5.40
N LEU A 39 0.93 -4.21 4.32
CA LEU A 39 1.13 -5.18 3.24
C LEU A 39 1.87 -6.42 3.71
N ALA A 40 2.91 -6.25 4.53
CA ALA A 40 3.67 -7.36 5.10
C ALA A 40 2.77 -8.27 5.96
N GLU A 41 1.93 -7.68 6.82
CA GLU A 41 0.95 -8.43 7.60
C GLU A 41 -0.01 -9.23 6.70
N LYS A 42 -0.58 -8.61 5.66
CA LYS A 42 -1.50 -9.32 4.75
C LYS A 42 -0.81 -10.41 3.93
N ALA A 43 0.45 -10.21 3.54
CA ALA A 43 1.27 -11.22 2.88
C ALA A 43 1.52 -12.45 3.79
N MET A 44 1.69 -12.24 5.10
CA MET A 44 1.76 -13.34 6.06
C MET A 44 0.43 -14.05 6.20
N VAL A 45 -0.67 -13.31 6.36
CA VAL A 45 -2.03 -13.89 6.49
C VAL A 45 -2.39 -14.78 5.31
N ILE A 46 -2.03 -14.39 4.07
CA ILE A 46 -2.31 -15.23 2.91
C ILE A 46 -1.43 -16.48 2.87
N THR A 47 -0.18 -16.39 3.33
CA THR A 47 0.78 -17.51 3.37
C THR A 47 0.42 -18.54 4.45
N GLU A 48 0.01 -18.08 5.62
CA GLU A 48 -0.23 -18.91 6.81
C GLU A 48 -1.63 -19.56 6.88
N GLN A 49 -2.40 -19.53 5.79
CA GLN A 49 -3.75 -20.12 5.82
C GLN A 49 -3.71 -21.64 6.03
N PRO A 50 -4.65 -22.17 6.83
CA PRO A 50 -4.73 -23.60 7.10
C PRO A 50 -5.10 -24.40 5.85
N THR A 51 -4.61 -25.63 5.78
CA THR A 51 -4.96 -26.57 4.70
C THR A 51 -6.46 -26.89 4.71
N PRO A 52 -7.18 -26.74 3.59
CA PRO A 52 -8.61 -27.04 3.53
C PRO A 52 -8.89 -28.55 3.70
N LEU A 53 -9.90 -28.88 4.51
CA LEU A 53 -10.44 -30.23 4.71
C LEU A 53 -11.95 -30.22 4.47
N ALA A 54 -12.54 -31.33 4.03
CA ALA A 54 -13.97 -31.39 3.66
C ALA A 54 -14.93 -30.76 4.69
N ARG A 55 -14.65 -30.91 5.99
CA ARG A 55 -15.46 -30.37 7.09
C ARG A 55 -15.37 -28.85 7.31
N ASN A 56 -14.31 -28.19 6.82
CA ASN A 56 -14.04 -26.77 7.11
C ASN A 56 -13.94 -25.88 5.87
N ILE A 57 -14.12 -26.42 4.65
CA ILE A 57 -14.04 -25.68 3.38
C ILE A 57 -14.92 -24.43 3.40
N ALA A 58 -16.21 -24.54 3.76
CA ALA A 58 -17.13 -23.40 3.74
C ALA A 58 -16.70 -22.27 4.69
N ALA A 59 -16.26 -22.63 5.91
CA ALA A 59 -15.82 -21.65 6.91
C ALA A 59 -14.51 -20.93 6.49
N LEU A 60 -13.55 -21.68 5.94
CA LEU A 60 -12.29 -21.11 5.46
C LEU A 60 -12.49 -20.24 4.22
N TYR A 61 -13.38 -20.65 3.30
CA TYR A 61 -13.75 -19.83 2.15
C TYR A 61 -14.38 -18.50 2.58
N GLY A 62 -15.31 -18.52 3.55
CA GLY A 62 -15.90 -17.29 4.09
C GLY A 62 -14.84 -16.34 4.69
N ARG A 63 -13.86 -16.85 5.42
CA ARG A 63 -12.73 -16.05 5.92
C ARG A 63 -11.89 -15.47 4.79
N PHE A 64 -11.65 -16.25 3.74
CA PHE A 64 -10.92 -15.77 2.58
C PHE A 64 -11.68 -14.67 1.82
N LYS A 65 -13.01 -14.78 1.68
CA LYS A 65 -13.84 -13.70 1.11
C LYS A 65 -13.80 -12.43 1.94
N ALA A 66 -13.76 -12.54 3.27
CA ALA A 66 -13.58 -11.38 4.14
C ALA A 66 -12.21 -10.71 3.93
N PHE A 67 -11.16 -11.52 3.80
CA PHE A 67 -9.82 -11.02 3.44
C PHE A 67 -9.79 -10.29 2.09
N GLU A 68 -10.44 -10.83 1.05
CA GLU A 68 -10.58 -10.12 -0.23
C GLU A 68 -11.30 -8.77 -0.09
N GLY A 69 -12.34 -8.71 0.76
CA GLY A 69 -13.04 -7.45 1.06
C GLY A 69 -12.14 -6.43 1.78
N GLU A 70 -11.28 -6.88 2.70
CA GLU A 70 -10.30 -6.01 3.34
C GLU A 70 -9.27 -5.47 2.34
N LEU A 71 -8.81 -6.27 1.38
CA LEU A 71 -7.91 -5.81 0.34
C LEU A 71 -8.57 -4.75 -0.55
N ASP A 72 -9.81 -4.99 -0.98
CA ASP A 72 -10.56 -4.04 -1.82
C ASP A 72 -10.75 -2.69 -1.11
N ALA A 73 -11.10 -2.72 0.18
CA ALA A 73 -11.28 -1.51 0.99
C ALA A 73 -9.99 -0.67 1.17
N ASN A 74 -8.81 -1.30 1.09
CA ASN A 74 -7.52 -0.63 1.28
C ASN A 74 -6.81 -0.28 -0.03
N LYS A 75 -7.32 -0.77 -1.17
CA LYS A 75 -6.75 -0.50 -2.50
C LYS A 75 -6.59 1.00 -2.77
N GLU A 76 -7.60 1.80 -2.45
CA GLU A 76 -7.54 3.26 -2.64
C GLU A 76 -6.49 3.93 -1.75
N LYS A 77 -6.27 3.42 -0.54
CA LYS A 77 -5.25 3.96 0.37
C LYS A 77 -3.85 3.76 -0.21
N ILE A 78 -3.54 2.54 -0.68
CA ILE A 78 -2.24 2.24 -1.31
C ILE A 78 -2.04 3.08 -2.58
N ALA A 79 -3.09 3.24 -3.40
CA ALA A 79 -3.03 4.07 -4.59
C ALA A 79 -2.73 5.54 -4.27
N LYS A 80 -3.33 6.09 -3.21
CA LYS A 80 -3.07 7.47 -2.76
C LYS A 80 -1.64 7.69 -2.31
N VAL A 81 -1.08 6.80 -1.50
CA VAL A 81 0.33 6.91 -1.08
C VAL A 81 1.27 6.90 -2.28
N ILE A 82 0.97 6.07 -3.30
CA ILE A 82 1.73 6.04 -4.55
C ILE A 82 1.62 7.38 -5.30
N GLU A 83 0.39 7.91 -5.44
CA GLU A 83 0.11 9.18 -6.12
C GLU A 83 0.80 10.36 -5.43
N GLU A 84 0.68 10.46 -4.10
CA GLU A 84 1.34 11.48 -3.27
C GLU A 84 2.87 11.45 -3.46
N GLY A 85 3.45 10.26 -3.55
CA GLY A 85 4.87 10.11 -3.83
C GLY A 85 5.27 10.61 -5.22
N GLU A 86 4.45 10.36 -6.25
CA GLU A 86 4.68 10.88 -7.60
C GLU A 86 4.54 12.41 -7.66
N GLU A 87 3.57 12.97 -6.95
CA GLU A 87 3.41 14.41 -6.79
C GLU A 87 4.61 15.05 -6.08
N LEU A 88 5.14 14.41 -5.04
CA LEU A 88 6.35 14.83 -4.33
C LEU A 88 7.58 14.88 -5.25
N ILE A 89 7.74 13.87 -6.12
CA ILE A 89 8.80 13.84 -7.12
C ILE A 89 8.62 14.95 -8.16
N ALA A 90 7.39 15.17 -8.63
CA ALA A 90 7.08 16.20 -9.61
C ALA A 90 7.34 17.62 -9.06
N ALA A 91 6.98 17.87 -7.80
CA ALA A 91 7.22 19.14 -7.12
C ALA A 91 8.71 19.34 -6.78
N HIS A 92 9.41 18.26 -6.41
CA HIS A 92 10.80 18.30 -5.95
C HIS A 92 11.64 17.16 -6.56
N PRO A 93 12.16 17.33 -7.80
CA PRO A 93 12.94 16.28 -8.47
C PRO A 93 14.17 15.79 -7.70
N ILE A 94 14.72 16.62 -6.79
CA ILE A 94 15.83 16.24 -5.92
C ILE A 94 15.46 15.12 -4.93
N LEU A 95 14.19 14.98 -4.59
CA LEU A 95 13.68 13.94 -3.68
C LEU A 95 13.48 12.60 -4.38
N GLN A 96 13.53 12.56 -5.72
CA GLN A 96 13.31 11.34 -6.51
C GLN A 96 14.17 10.16 -6.05
N VAL A 97 15.45 10.40 -5.74
CA VAL A 97 16.38 9.34 -5.30
C VAL A 97 15.93 8.67 -3.99
N GLN A 98 15.17 9.38 -3.15
CA GLN A 98 14.65 8.87 -1.88
C GLN A 98 13.24 8.29 -2.01
N VAL A 99 12.39 8.93 -2.82
CA VAL A 99 10.96 8.63 -2.92
C VAL A 99 10.67 7.51 -3.94
N GLU A 100 11.33 7.52 -5.09
CA GLU A 100 11.10 6.53 -6.17
C GLU A 100 11.26 5.07 -5.69
N PRO A 101 12.35 4.70 -4.97
CA PRO A 101 12.52 3.31 -4.53
C PRO A 101 11.41 2.84 -3.58
N LYS A 102 10.91 3.75 -2.71
CA LYS A 102 9.81 3.48 -1.79
C LYS A 102 8.50 3.21 -2.54
N ILE A 103 8.14 4.06 -3.51
CA ILE A 103 6.94 3.84 -4.34
C ILE A 103 7.06 2.55 -5.15
N CYS A 104 8.22 2.28 -5.77
CA CYS A 104 8.43 1.05 -6.53
C CYS A 104 8.29 -0.20 -5.64
N ALA A 105 8.84 -0.18 -4.42
CA ALA A 105 8.72 -1.28 -3.47
C ALA A 105 7.25 -1.51 -3.07
N LEU A 106 6.53 -0.43 -2.72
CA LEU A 106 5.12 -0.50 -2.34
C LEU A 106 4.24 -1.04 -3.47
N ARG A 107 4.46 -0.56 -4.71
CA ARG A 107 3.78 -1.07 -5.93
C ARG A 107 3.99 -2.56 -6.10
N LYS A 108 5.24 -3.01 -5.98
CA LYS A 108 5.59 -4.42 -6.15
C LYS A 108 4.95 -5.29 -5.06
N GLN A 109 5.03 -4.90 -3.80
CA GLN A 109 4.41 -5.62 -2.69
C GLN A 109 2.89 -5.75 -2.90
N TRP A 110 2.24 -4.68 -3.34
CA TRP A 110 0.81 -4.70 -3.65
C TRP A 110 0.47 -5.63 -4.82
N GLU A 111 1.26 -5.62 -5.89
CA GLU A 111 1.08 -6.51 -7.04
C GLU A 111 1.30 -7.99 -6.68
N ASP A 112 2.36 -8.29 -5.92
CA ASP A 112 2.69 -9.63 -5.44
C ASP A 112 1.55 -10.18 -4.54
N LEU A 113 1.01 -9.34 -3.65
CA LEU A 113 -0.12 -9.69 -2.78
C LEU A 113 -1.40 -9.96 -3.59
N ASN A 114 -1.71 -9.12 -4.58
CA ASN A 114 -2.88 -9.31 -5.44
C ASN A 114 -2.76 -10.59 -6.28
N THR A 115 -1.59 -10.86 -6.84
CA THR A 115 -1.32 -12.08 -7.61
C THR A 115 -1.52 -13.32 -6.74
N SER A 116 -0.92 -13.31 -5.54
CA SER A 116 -1.06 -14.41 -4.57
C SER A 116 -2.52 -14.62 -4.15
N THR A 117 -3.27 -13.53 -4.02
CA THR A 117 -4.71 -13.56 -3.70
C THR A 117 -5.53 -14.13 -4.84
N ALA A 118 -5.28 -13.70 -6.08
CA ALA A 118 -5.97 -14.20 -7.27
C ALA A 118 -5.76 -15.72 -7.45
N ASP A 119 -4.51 -16.19 -7.33
CA ASP A 119 -4.17 -17.61 -7.40
C ASP A 119 -4.92 -18.43 -6.33
N LYS A 120 -5.03 -17.87 -5.12
CA LYS A 120 -5.74 -18.51 -4.02
C LYS A 120 -7.25 -18.50 -4.23
N SER A 121 -7.79 -17.43 -4.79
CA SER A 121 -9.21 -17.30 -5.14
C SER A 121 -9.62 -18.37 -6.15
N ALA A 122 -8.82 -18.59 -7.19
CA ALA A 122 -9.03 -19.66 -8.17
C ALA A 122 -9.02 -21.06 -7.50
N LYS A 123 -8.05 -21.33 -6.62
CA LYS A 123 -7.98 -22.60 -5.87
C LYS A 123 -9.24 -22.81 -5.01
N TRP A 124 -9.72 -21.76 -4.34
CA TRP A 124 -10.94 -21.84 -3.54
C TRP A 124 -12.18 -22.14 -4.38
N GLN A 125 -12.34 -21.46 -5.53
CA GLN A 125 -13.44 -21.72 -6.46
C GLN A 125 -13.47 -23.19 -6.88
N MET A 126 -12.34 -23.72 -7.36
CA MET A 126 -12.22 -25.13 -7.75
C MET A 126 -12.53 -26.10 -6.59
N LEU A 127 -12.03 -25.82 -5.38
CA LEU A 127 -12.28 -26.65 -4.20
C LEU A 127 -13.77 -26.65 -3.83
N THR A 128 -14.43 -25.50 -3.88
CA THR A 128 -15.85 -25.39 -3.58
C THR A 128 -16.70 -26.12 -4.62
N GLU A 129 -16.44 -25.93 -5.92
CA GLU A 129 -17.13 -26.64 -7.00
C GLU A 129 -17.02 -28.16 -6.85
N LYS A 130 -15.81 -28.67 -6.59
CA LYS A 130 -15.59 -30.10 -6.36
C LYS A 130 -16.35 -30.60 -5.11
N HIS A 131 -16.34 -29.83 -4.02
CA HIS A 131 -17.06 -30.18 -2.81
C HIS A 131 -18.57 -30.26 -3.04
N TYR A 132 -19.17 -29.31 -3.78
CA TYR A 132 -20.59 -29.35 -4.13
C TYR A 132 -20.92 -30.51 -5.08
N SER A 133 -20.08 -30.79 -6.07
CA SER A 133 -20.30 -31.90 -7.02
C SER A 133 -20.23 -33.29 -6.39
N MET A 134 -19.52 -33.47 -5.27
CA MET A 134 -19.42 -34.77 -4.58
C MET A 134 -20.54 -35.01 -3.56
N ASN A 135 -21.27 -33.96 -3.18
CA ASN A 135 -22.35 -34.02 -2.19
C ASN A 135 -23.75 -33.99 -2.82
N CYS A 136 -23.84 -33.94 -4.15
CA CYS A 136 -25.05 -34.12 -4.96
C CYS A 136 -25.11 -35.56 -5.50
#